data_AF-A0A7C7X864-F1
#
_entry.id   AF-A0A7C7X864-F1
#
_cell.length_a   1.000
_cell.length_b   1.000
_cell.length_c   1.000
_cell.angle_alpha   90.00
_cell.angle_beta   90.00
_cell.angle_gamma   90.00
#
_symmetry.space_group_name_H-M   'P 1'
#
loop_
_entity.id
_entity.type
_entity.pdbx_description
1 polymer ?
#
loop_
_entity_poly.entity_id
_entity_poly.type
_entity_poly.pdbx_seq_one_letter_code
_entity_poly.pdbx_strand_id
1 'polypeptide(L)'
;MPLRRTLDGFTDAVARSDGVALGDLDPITALRVQTENTLYEITVVRPSCATVFVRGGRFFPNATEVRFGGSSFGGSCLKLGWFGVGLHMEFHYDGSWIVTSPIRSLEVLDASALPGPF
;
A
#
# COMPACT_ATOMS: atom_id res chain seq x y z
N MET A 1 -22.07 3.25 18.57
CA MET A 1 -21.41 2.74 17.34
C MET A 1 -19.94 3.13 17.40
N PRO A 2 -18.98 2.23 17.17
CA PRO A 2 -17.57 2.62 17.11
C PRO A 2 -17.34 3.55 15.91
N LEU A 3 -16.73 4.72 16.14
CA LEU A 3 -16.52 5.78 15.15
C LEU A 3 -15.76 5.29 13.89
N ARG A 4 -14.92 4.26 14.04
CA ARG A 4 -14.10 3.66 12.96
C ARG A 4 -14.89 2.95 11.85
N ARG A 5 -16.22 2.83 11.98
CA ARG A 5 -17.10 2.22 10.97
C ARG A 5 -18.07 3.21 10.30
N THR A 6 -17.93 4.51 10.54
CA THR A 6 -18.69 5.55 9.83
C THR A 6 -17.82 6.18 8.75
N LEU A 7 -18.47 6.70 7.70
CA LEU A 7 -17.77 7.46 6.65
C LEU A 7 -17.07 8.69 7.22
N ASP A 8 -17.68 9.36 8.20
CA ASP A 8 -17.07 10.51 8.90
C ASP A 8 -15.80 10.12 9.64
N GLY A 9 -15.81 8.99 10.35
CA GLY A 9 -14.63 8.49 11.06
C GLY A 9 -13.53 8.03 10.10
N PHE A 10 -13.89 7.51 8.92
CA PHE A 10 -12.93 7.23 7.85
C PHE A 10 -12.31 8.51 7.30
N THR A 11 -13.12 9.52 7.03
CA THR A 11 -12.67 10.79 6.48
C THR A 11 -11.73 11.52 7.44
N ASP A 12 -12.08 11.58 8.73
CA ASP A 12 -11.23 12.19 9.76
C ASP A 12 -9.89 11.44 9.92
N ALA A 13 -9.90 10.11 9.87
CA ALA A 13 -8.68 9.32 9.92
C ALA A 13 -7.79 9.54 8.70
N VAL A 14 -8.36 9.49 7.49
CA VAL A 14 -7.63 9.78 6.25
C VAL A 14 -7.03 11.19 6.26
N ALA A 15 -7.75 12.18 6.80
CA ALA A 15 -7.27 13.56 6.87
C ALA A 15 -6.09 13.75 7.85
N ARG A 16 -5.96 12.88 8.86
CA ARG A 16 -4.89 12.92 9.86
C ARG A 16 -3.74 11.97 9.56
N SER A 17 -3.94 11.04 8.64
CA SER A 17 -2.95 10.04 8.25
C SER A 17 -2.02 10.58 7.18
N ASP A 18 -0.72 10.43 7.42
CA ASP A 18 0.31 10.62 6.40
C ASP A 18 0.25 9.48 5.37
N GLY A 19 0.72 9.72 4.15
CA GLY A 19 0.67 8.70 3.11
C GLY A 19 0.89 9.22 1.70
N VAL A 20 1.11 8.28 0.79
CA VAL A 20 1.46 8.58 -0.61
C VAL A 20 0.40 8.02 -1.55
N ALA A 21 0.00 8.81 -2.55
CA ALA A 21 -0.86 8.31 -3.61
C ALA A 21 -0.01 7.63 -4.68
N LEU A 22 -0.42 6.44 -5.10
CA LEU A 22 0.21 5.68 -6.18
C LEU A 22 0.26 6.49 -7.49
N GLY A 23 -0.72 7.36 -7.72
CA GLY A 23 -0.76 8.23 -8.90
C GLY A 23 0.29 9.34 -8.92
N ASP A 24 0.84 9.70 -7.75
CA ASP A 24 1.91 10.69 -7.63
C ASP A 24 3.31 10.06 -7.73
N LEU A 25 3.38 8.73 -7.83
CA LEU A 25 4.64 7.99 -7.93
C LEU A 25 4.99 7.71 -9.38
N ASP A 26 6.25 7.93 -9.71
CA ASP A 26 6.80 7.54 -11.00
C ASP A 26 6.83 6.00 -11.14
N PRO A 27 6.71 5.48 -12.37
CA PRO A 27 7.00 4.08 -12.65
C PRO A 27 8.39 3.70 -12.13
N ILE A 28 8.54 2.46 -11.66
CA ILE A 28 9.79 1.90 -11.11
C ILE A 28 10.15 2.47 -9.73
N THR A 29 9.36 3.39 -9.17
CA THR A 29 9.54 3.84 -7.79
C THR A 29 9.40 2.66 -6.83
N ALA A 30 10.39 2.48 -5.96
CA ALA A 30 10.36 1.48 -4.91
C ALA A 30 9.83 2.09 -3.61
N LEU A 31 9.08 1.31 -2.85
CA LEU A 31 8.48 1.67 -1.59
C LEU A 31 8.83 0.58 -0.58
N ARG A 32 9.24 0.98 0.62
CA ARG A 32 9.28 0.10 1.79
C ARG A 32 8.15 0.47 2.72
N VAL A 33 7.23 -0.45 2.92
CA VAL A 33 6.06 -0.27 3.76
C VAL A 33 6.12 -1.23 4.93
N GLN A 34 6.42 -0.72 6.11
CA GLN A 34 6.39 -1.50 7.34
C GLN A 34 4.95 -1.52 7.86
N THR A 35 4.33 -2.69 7.86
CA THR A 35 3.07 -2.92 8.59
C THR A 35 3.36 -3.40 10.01
N GLU A 36 2.33 -3.57 10.82
CA GLU A 36 2.49 -4.13 12.18
C GLU A 36 3.22 -5.48 12.19
N ASN A 37 3.00 -6.32 11.18
CA ASN A 37 3.46 -7.71 11.18
C ASN A 37 4.55 -8.00 10.16
N THR A 38 4.72 -7.15 9.14
CA THR A 38 5.48 -7.51 7.95
C THR A 38 6.04 -6.27 7.26
N LEU A 39 7.28 -6.37 6.82
CA LEU A 39 7.87 -5.41 5.89
C LEU A 39 7.49 -5.82 4.46
N TYR A 40 6.84 -4.91 3.75
CA TYR A 40 6.53 -5.07 2.33
C TYR A 40 7.45 -4.19 1.50
N GLU A 41 8.05 -4.78 0.48
CA GLU A 41 8.79 -4.09 -0.57
C GLU A 41 7.90 -4.04 -1.79
N ILE A 42 7.55 -2.83 -2.22
CA ILE A 42 6.60 -2.59 -3.30
C ILE A 42 7.32 -1.83 -4.40
N THR A 43 7.14 -2.21 -5.66
CA THR A 43 7.66 -1.47 -6.81
C THR A 43 6.51 -1.10 -7.72
N VAL A 44 6.40 0.19 -8.03
CA VAL A 44 5.34 0.69 -8.92
C VAL A 44 5.64 0.25 -10.35
N VAL A 45 4.71 -0.47 -10.98
CA VAL A 45 4.88 -0.93 -12.37
C VAL A 45 4.09 -0.03 -13.31
N ARG A 46 2.79 0.10 -13.05
CA ARG A 46 1.88 0.94 -13.83
C ARG A 46 0.94 1.68 -12.88
N PRO A 47 1.21 2.97 -12.57
CA PRO A 47 0.37 3.74 -11.65
C PRO A 47 -1.06 3.89 -12.18
N SER A 48 -1.23 4.05 -13.51
CA SER A 48 -2.55 4.17 -14.16
C SER A 48 -3.46 2.95 -14.02
N CYS A 49 -2.88 1.75 -13.91
CA CYS A 49 -3.64 0.50 -13.73
C CYS A 49 -3.69 0.04 -12.25
N ALA A 50 -3.03 0.78 -11.36
CA ALA A 50 -2.72 0.38 -10.00
C ALA A 50 -1.99 -0.97 -9.89
N THR A 51 -1.07 -1.24 -10.82
CA THR A 51 -0.28 -2.47 -10.84
C THR A 51 1.07 -2.25 -10.17
N VAL A 52 1.39 -3.11 -9.20
CA VAL A 52 2.65 -3.06 -8.44
C VAL A 52 3.24 -4.46 -8.30
N PHE A 53 4.57 -4.56 -8.22
CA PHE A 53 5.20 -5.75 -7.67
C PHE A 53 5.22 -5.62 -6.15
N VAL A 54 4.85 -6.67 -5.44
CA VAL A 54 4.95 -6.73 -3.99
C VAL A 54 5.77 -7.95 -3.57
N ARG A 55 6.63 -7.77 -2.59
CA ARG A 55 7.34 -8.83 -1.86
C ARG A 55 7.15 -8.59 -0.38
N GLY A 56 6.83 -9.64 0.38
CA GLY A 56 6.68 -9.56 1.82
C GLY A 56 5.53 -10.41 2.36
N GLY A 57 5.75 -10.96 3.55
CA GLY A 57 4.75 -11.74 4.28
C GLY A 57 4.48 -13.11 3.66
N ARG A 58 3.46 -13.79 4.19
CA ARG A 58 3.13 -15.17 3.78
C ARG A 58 2.54 -15.29 2.37
N PHE A 59 1.90 -14.21 1.90
CA PHE A 59 1.17 -14.22 0.63
C PHE A 59 2.07 -13.88 -0.57
N PHE A 60 3.16 -13.17 -0.34
CA PHE A 60 4.09 -12.72 -1.38
C PHE A 60 5.55 -13.06 -1.02
N PRO A 61 5.89 -14.36 -0.92
CA PRO A 61 7.26 -14.77 -0.56
C PRO A 61 8.29 -14.35 -1.63
N ASN A 62 7.87 -14.23 -2.88
CA ASN A 62 8.64 -13.72 -4.00
C ASN A 62 8.01 -12.41 -4.51
N ALA A 63 8.74 -11.66 -5.33
CA ALA A 63 8.19 -10.47 -5.99
C ALA A 63 7.06 -10.89 -6.94
N THR A 64 5.83 -10.50 -6.61
CA THR A 64 4.61 -10.91 -7.30
C THR A 64 3.87 -9.70 -7.84
N GLU A 65 3.46 -9.73 -9.11
CA GLU A 65 2.62 -8.67 -9.70
C GLU A 65 1.21 -8.77 -9.12
N VAL A 66 0.73 -7.67 -8.53
CA VAL A 66 -0.60 -7.57 -7.93
C VAL A 66 -1.26 -6.25 -8.31
N ARG A 67 -2.58 -6.20 -8.16
CA ARG A 67 -3.31 -4.94 -8.27
C ARG A 67 -3.50 -4.35 -6.89
N PHE A 68 -3.03 -3.11 -6.70
CA PHE A 68 -3.24 -2.36 -5.48
C PHE A 68 -4.62 -1.70 -5.49
N GLY A 69 -5.44 -1.98 -4.48
CA GLY A 69 -6.74 -1.35 -4.30
C GLY A 69 -6.62 0.01 -3.63
N GLY A 70 -5.87 0.07 -2.53
CA GLY A 70 -5.75 1.27 -1.70
C GLY A 70 -5.59 0.96 -0.22
N SER A 71 -5.96 1.93 0.63
CA SER A 71 -5.91 1.80 2.08
C SER A 71 -7.28 1.90 2.74
N SER A 72 -7.55 1.04 3.72
CA SER A 72 -8.84 0.93 4.42
C SER A 72 -8.68 0.72 5.93
N PHE A 73 -9.81 0.67 6.65
CA PHE A 73 -9.87 0.15 8.02
C PHE A 73 -10.07 -1.39 8.09
N GLY A 74 -9.72 -2.10 7.01
CA GLY A 74 -9.95 -3.53 6.86
C GLY A 74 -11.40 -3.88 6.52
N GLY A 75 -12.05 -3.10 5.64
CA GLY A 75 -13.45 -3.32 5.27
C GLY A 75 -14.11 -2.16 4.51
N SER A 76 -15.21 -1.65 5.06
CA SER A 76 -16.26 -0.90 4.33
C SER A 76 -15.87 0.40 3.61
N CYS A 77 -14.71 0.98 3.92
CA CYS A 77 -14.27 2.25 3.31
C CYS A 77 -12.81 2.11 2.86
N LEU A 78 -12.57 2.31 1.56
CA LEU A 78 -11.28 2.18 0.91
C LEU A 78 -10.94 3.48 0.19
N LYS A 79 -9.78 4.07 0.49
CA LYS A 79 -9.23 5.18 -0.27
C LYS A 79 -8.36 4.60 -1.38
N LEU A 80 -8.85 4.73 -2.61
CA LEU A 80 -8.26 4.09 -3.78
C LEU A 80 -6.85 4.58 -4.06
N GLY A 81 -5.95 3.66 -4.40
CA GLY A 81 -4.60 3.97 -4.87
C GLY A 81 -3.77 4.80 -3.88
N TRP A 82 -4.06 4.74 -2.58
CA TRP A 82 -3.34 5.50 -1.56
C TRP A 82 -2.76 4.57 -0.51
N PHE A 83 -1.52 4.80 -0.10
CA PHE A 83 -0.84 4.12 0.99
C PHE A 83 -0.89 5.01 2.24
N GLY A 84 -1.81 4.72 3.16
CA GLY A 84 -2.04 5.54 4.35
C GLY A 84 -1.48 4.92 5.62
N VAL A 85 -0.64 5.66 6.34
CA VAL A 85 -0.13 5.25 7.66
C VAL A 85 -1.29 5.13 8.65
N GLY A 86 -1.33 4.05 9.42
CA GLY A 86 -2.42 3.70 10.33
C GLY A 86 -3.59 2.96 9.67
N LEU A 87 -3.55 2.73 8.36
CA LEU A 87 -4.57 1.99 7.60
C LEU A 87 -4.01 0.68 7.04
N HIS A 88 -4.92 -0.23 6.68
CA HIS A 88 -4.63 -1.52 6.08
C HIS A 88 -4.46 -1.36 4.58
N MET A 89 -3.46 -2.01 3.98
CA MET A 89 -3.35 -2.10 2.52
C MET A 89 -4.22 -3.23 2.00
N GLU A 90 -4.86 -2.98 0.86
CA GLU A 90 -5.64 -3.98 0.15
C GLU A 90 -5.04 -4.28 -1.22
N PHE A 91 -4.72 -5.55 -1.46
CA PHE A 91 -4.23 -6.07 -2.73
C PHE A 91 -5.23 -7.06 -3.32
N HIS A 92 -5.48 -6.97 -4.62
CA HIS A 92 -6.19 -8.00 -5.35
C HIS A 92 -5.19 -8.92 -6.03
N TYR A 93 -5.19 -10.19 -5.62
CA TYR A 93 -4.29 -11.23 -6.11
C TYR A 93 -5.03 -12.56 -6.18
N ASP A 94 -4.86 -13.28 -7.30
CA ASP A 94 -5.45 -14.59 -7.53
C ASP A 94 -6.96 -14.66 -7.25
N GLY A 95 -7.70 -13.64 -7.72
CA GLY A 95 -9.15 -13.53 -7.56
C GLY A 95 -9.63 -13.22 -6.14
N SER A 96 -8.72 -12.97 -5.20
CA SER A 96 -9.02 -12.69 -3.80
C SER A 96 -8.45 -11.35 -3.35
N TRP A 97 -9.08 -10.76 -2.33
CA TRP A 97 -8.56 -9.58 -1.65
C TRP A 97 -7.70 -10.00 -0.45
N ILE A 98 -6.46 -9.48 -0.44
CA ILE A 98 -5.52 -9.61 0.66
C ILE A 98 -5.48 -8.28 1.40
N VAL A 99 -5.87 -8.31 2.66
CA VAL A 99 -5.84 -7.15 3.56
C VAL A 99 -4.68 -7.33 4.53
N THR A 100 -3.77 -6.36 4.59
CA THR A 100 -2.63 -6.40 5.52
C THR A 100 -3.04 -5.95 6.91
N SER A 101 -2.11 -5.99 7.88
CA SER A 101 -2.26 -5.19 9.11
C SER A 101 -1.98 -3.70 8.83
N PRO A 102 -2.29 -2.79 9.78
CA PRO A 102 -2.07 -1.37 9.57
C PRO A 102 -0.61 -1.03 9.25
N ILE A 103 -0.42 -0.07 8.34
CA ILE A 103 0.88 0.51 8.03
C ILE A 103 1.38 1.29 9.26
N ARG A 104 2.63 1.05 9.67
CA ARG A 104 3.33 1.79 10.72
C ARG A 104 4.24 2.87 10.15
N SER A 105 4.94 2.57 9.06
CA SER A 105 5.78 3.54 8.36
C SER A 105 5.84 3.22 6.87
N LEU A 106 6.06 4.27 6.09
CA LEU A 106 6.22 4.21 4.65
C LEU A 106 7.44 5.03 4.27
N GLU A 107 8.29 4.44 3.45
CA GLU A 107 9.50 5.05 2.92
C GLU A 107 9.48 4.91 1.40
N VAL A 108 9.58 6.04 0.69
CA VAL A 108 9.74 6.06 -0.76
C VAL A 108 11.23 6.00 -1.05
N LEU A 109 11.65 4.96 -1.76
CA LEU A 109 13.00 4.79 -2.22
C LEU A 109 13.10 5.32 -3.65
N ASP A 110 13.86 6.39 -3.82
CA ASP A 110 14.25 6.85 -5.14
C ASP A 110 15.00 5.74 -5.89
N ALA A 111 14.55 5.45 -7.12
CA ALA A 111 15.24 4.51 -8.01
C ALA A 111 16.69 4.96 -8.33
N SER A 112 17.02 6.24 -8.10
CA SER A 112 18.39 6.78 -8.22
C SER A 112 19.37 6.19 -7.19
N ALA A 113 18.90 5.49 -6.15
CA ALA A 113 19.75 4.91 -5.11
C ALA A 113 20.14 3.45 -5.39
N LEU A 114 19.72 2.86 -6.52
CA LEU A 114 20.30 1.58 -6.96
C LEU A 114 21.74 1.84 -7.42
N PRO A 115 22.77 1.30 -6.74
CA PRO A 115 24.09 1.22 -7.35
C PRO A 115 23.92 0.37 -8.60
N GLY A 116 24.00 1.01 -9.77
CA GLY A 116 23.87 0.32 -11.06
C GLY A 116 24.87 -0.82 -11.18
N PRO A 117 24.58 -1.83 -12.01
CA PRO A 117 25.54 -2.90 -12.25
C PRO A 117 26.73 -2.32 -13.02
N PHE A 118 27.94 -2.55 -12.50
CA PHE A 118 29.17 -2.47 -13.28
C PHE A 118 29.25 -3.64 -14.25
#